data_AF-A0A650A7E8-F1
#
_entry.id   AF-A0A650A7E8-F1
#
_cell.length_a   1.000
_cell.length_b   1.000
_cell.length_c   1.000
_cell.angle_alpha   90.00
_cell.angle_beta   90.00
_cell.angle_gamma   90.00
#
_symmetry.space_group_name_H-M   'P 1'
#
loop_
_entity.id
_entity.type
_entity.pdbx_description
1 polymer ?
#
loop_
_entity_poly.entity_id
_entity_poly.type
_entity_poly.pdbx_seq_one_letter_code
_entity_poly.pdbx_strand_id
1 'polypeptide(L)' 'MSRTAVSNEGIDPEEYVSENSDQLAFIIKHSNDQFIRGLCLAALVKYGQGETGIDQIKKELDQLQETDVL' A
#
# COMPACT_ATOMS: atom_id res chain seq x y z
N MET A 1 -33.90 -27.49 -3.45
CA MET A 1 -33.21 -26.24 -3.85
C MET A 1 -32.25 -25.88 -2.72
N SER A 2 -30.97 -26.18 -2.88
CA SER A 2 -29.94 -25.77 -1.89
C SER A 2 -29.04 -24.77 -2.58
N ARG A 3 -29.23 -23.49 -2.23
CA ARG A 3 -28.37 -22.41 -2.70
C ARG A 3 -27.06 -22.52 -1.94
N THR A 4 -26.02 -23.03 -2.59
CA THR A 4 -24.65 -23.04 -2.05
C THR A 4 -24.30 -21.60 -1.66
N ALA A 5 -24.06 -21.36 -0.38
CA ALA A 5 -23.47 -20.10 0.07
C ALA A 5 -22.06 -20.05 -0.50
N VAL A 6 -21.80 -19.14 -1.42
CA VAL A 6 -20.43 -18.80 -1.83
C VAL A 6 -19.78 -18.18 -0.60
N SER A 7 -18.91 -18.93 0.07
CA SER A 7 -17.98 -18.38 1.05
C SER A 7 -17.06 -17.44 0.29
N ASN A 8 -17.26 -16.14 0.49
CA ASN A 8 -16.35 -15.12 0.03
C ASN A 8 -15.07 -15.25 0.87
N GLU A 9 -14.18 -16.19 0.52
CA GLU A 9 -12.81 -16.26 1.01
C GLU A 9 -12.02 -15.06 0.42
N GLY A 10 -12.50 -13.86 0.70
CA GLY A 10 -11.79 -12.63 0.40
C GLY A 10 -10.64 -12.53 1.38
N ILE A 11 -9.43 -12.43 0.84
CA ILE A 11 -8.22 -12.13 1.61
C ILE A 11 -8.52 -10.90 2.48
N ASP A 12 -8.25 -10.98 3.77
CA ASP A 12 -8.40 -9.84 4.68
C ASP A 12 -7.40 -8.75 4.25
N PRO A 13 -7.87 -7.52 3.91
CA PRO A 13 -6.99 -6.43 3.53
C PRO A 13 -5.92 -6.11 4.57
N GLU A 14 -6.23 -6.28 5.86
CA GLU A 14 -5.26 -6.04 6.94
C GLU A 14 -4.14 -7.07 6.92
N GLU A 15 -4.49 -8.35 6.77
CA GLU A 15 -3.54 -9.45 6.62
C GLU A 15 -2.68 -9.27 5.37
N TYR A 16 -3.30 -8.97 4.22
CA TYR A 16 -2.57 -8.74 2.98
C TYR A 16 -1.56 -7.61 3.09
N VAL A 17 -1.94 -6.47 3.66
CA VAL A 17 -1.05 -5.31 3.77
C VAL A 17 0.07 -5.57 4.77
N SER A 18 -0.21 -6.27 5.87
CA SER A 18 0.80 -6.71 6.83
C SER A 18 1.86 -7.59 6.18
N GLU A 19 1.43 -8.64 5.46
CA GLU A 19 2.32 -9.61 4.80
C GLU A 19 3.11 -9.03 3.63
N ASN A 20 2.57 -8.01 2.95
CA ASN A 20 3.14 -7.46 1.72
C ASN A 20 3.70 -6.04 1.88
N SER A 21 3.88 -5.55 3.11
CA SER A 21 4.28 -4.16 3.41
C SER A 21 5.57 -3.72 2.69
N ASP A 22 6.62 -4.56 2.71
CA ASP A 22 7.88 -4.28 2.00
C ASP A 22 7.71 -4.21 0.48
N GLN A 23 6.88 -5.07 -0.09
CA GLN A 23 6.60 -5.08 -1.52
C GLN A 23 5.78 -3.87 -1.94
N LEU A 24 4.79 -3.47 -1.14
CA LEU A 24 4.02 -2.25 -1.36
C LEU A 24 4.92 -1.02 -1.31
N ALA A 25 5.85 -0.95 -0.34
CA ALA A 25 6.86 0.12 -0.26
C ALA A 25 7.81 0.10 -1.47
N PHE A 26 8.22 -1.07 -1.95
CA PHE A 26 9.04 -1.19 -3.15
C PHE A 26 8.32 -0.65 -4.40
N ILE A 27 7.03 -0.94 -4.56
CA ILE A 27 6.21 -0.44 -5.68
C ILE A 27 6.10 1.08 -5.63
N ILE A 28 5.89 1.66 -4.45
CA ILE A 28 5.81 3.12 -4.28
C ILE A 28 7.09 3.81 -4.77
N LYS A 29 8.26 3.21 -4.51
CA LYS A 29 9.57 3.76 -4.86
C LYS A 29 9.96 3.59 -6.33
N HIS A 30 9.56 2.49 -6.97
CA HIS A 30 10.11 2.10 -8.27
C HIS A 30 9.09 2.00 -9.40
N SER A 31 7.79 2.06 -9.10
CA SER A 31 6.76 2.09 -10.15
C SER A 31 6.78 3.43 -10.89
N ASN A 32 6.61 3.39 -12.21
CA ASN A 32 6.41 4.58 -13.03
C ASN A 32 4.93 4.97 -13.17
N ASP A 33 4.01 4.18 -12.59
CA ASP A 33 2.57 4.43 -12.65
C ASP A 33 2.09 5.12 -11.37
N GLN A 34 1.63 6.36 -11.51
CA GLN A 34 1.13 7.19 -10.41
C GLN A 34 -0.11 6.61 -9.73
N PHE A 35 -1.01 5.97 -10.48
CA PHE A 35 -2.22 5.36 -9.92
C PHE A 35 -1.85 4.18 -9.03
N ILE A 36 -0.95 3.30 -9.49
CA ILE A 36 -0.49 2.14 -8.72
C ILE A 36 0.24 2.58 -7.45
N ARG A 37 1.12 3.58 -7.54
CA ARG A 37 1.80 4.16 -6.36
C ARG A 37 0.80 4.71 -5.36
N GLY A 38 -0.19 5.47 -5.83
CA GLY A 38 -1.26 6.02 -4.98
C GLY A 38 -2.10 4.94 -4.31
N LEU A 39 -2.39 3.85 -5.02
CA LEU A 39 -3.13 2.71 -4.48
C LEU A 39 -2.35 2.01 -3.37
N CYS A 40 -1.07 1.68 -3.59
CA CYS A 40 -0.21 1.05 -2.59
C CYS A 40 -0.05 1.94 -1.35
N LEU A 41 0.10 3.25 -1.56
CA LEU A 41 0.18 4.22 -0.48
C LEU A 41 -1.10 4.24 0.35
N ALA A 42 -2.27 4.32 -0.29
CA ALA A 42 -3.55 4.31 0.39
C ALA A 42 -3.78 3.02 1.18
N ALA A 43 -3.33 1.88 0.66
CA ALA A 43 -3.39 0.59 1.35
C ALA A 43 -2.54 0.59 2.64
N LEU A 44 -1.28 1.04 2.55
CA LEU A 44 -0.40 1.15 3.72
C LEU A 44 -0.90 2.15 4.76
N VAL A 45 -1.48 3.28 4.35
CA VAL A 45 -2.05 4.26 5.27
C VAL A 45 -3.29 3.71 5.98
N LYS A 46 -4.13 2.98 5.25
CA LYS A 46 -5.43 2.53 5.77
C LYS A 46 -5.34 1.24 6.59
N TYR A 47 -4.45 0.33 6.22
CA TYR A 47 -4.37 -1.02 6.78
C TYR A 47 -2.98 -1.39 7.33
N GLY A 48 -1.96 -0.54 7.11
CA GLY A 48 -0.63 -0.75 7.66
C GLY A 48 -0.63 -0.60 9.18
N GLN A 49 0.00 -1.54 9.86
CA GLN A 49 0.16 -1.55 11.32
C GLN A 49 1.46 -0.82 11.69
N GLY A 50 1.38 0.29 12.44
CA GLY A 50 2.52 0.95 13.09
C GLY A 50 2.91 2.35 12.59
N GLU A 51 3.61 3.11 13.44
CA GLU A 51 4.14 4.46 13.17
C GLU A 51 5.13 4.49 11.99
N THR A 52 5.75 3.35 11.67
CA THR A 52 6.69 3.17 10.57
C THR A 52 6.09 3.46 9.21
N GLY A 53 4.80 3.16 8.97
CA GLY A 53 4.15 3.45 7.70
C GLY A 53 4.11 4.95 7.41
N ILE A 54 3.67 5.75 8.38
CA ILE A 54 3.54 7.20 8.21
C ILE A 54 4.91 7.89 8.11
N ASP A 55 5.89 7.51 8.93
CA ASP A 55 7.20 8.17 8.91
C ASP A 55 8.01 7.80 7.67
N GLN A 56 7.84 6.59 7.15
CA GLN A 56 8.42 6.17 5.88
C GLN A 56 7.76 6.92 4.70
N ILE A 57 6.44 7.12 4.76
CA ILE A 57 5.71 7.94 3.78
C ILE A 57 6.16 9.40 3.83
N LYS A 58 6.33 10.00 5.01
CA LYS A 58 6.85 11.38 5.14
C LYS A 58 8.24 11.52 4.54
N LYS A 59 9.14 10.59 4.87
CA LYS A 59 10.49 10.57 4.30
C LYS A 59 10.49 10.45 2.78
N GLU A 60 9.58 9.66 2.22
CA GLU A 60 9.43 9.53 0.78
C GLU A 60 8.80 10.78 0.14
N LEU A 61 7.87 11.45 0.81
CA LEU A 61 7.30 12.72 0.36
C LEU A 61 8.36 13.83 0.29
N ASP A 62 9.24 13.90 1.28
CA ASP A 62 10.36 14.84 1.32
C ASP A 62 11.33 14.59 0.15
N GLN A 63 11.64 13.33 -0.16
CA GLN A 63 12.52 12.96 -1.28
C GLN A 63 11.91 13.29 -2.66
N LEU A 64 10.59 13.21 -2.80
CA LEU A 64 9.91 13.57 -4.04
C LEU A 64 9.93 15.09 -4.28
N GLN A 65 9.80 15.91 -3.22
CA GLN A 65 9.92 17.37 -3.33
C GLN A 65 11.31 17.82 -3.81
N GLU A 66 12.37 17.06 -3.47
CA GLU A 66 13.73 17.33 -3.96
C GLU A 66 13.94 16.92 -5.43
N THR A 67 13.10 16.03 -5.97
CA THR A 67 13.25 15.49 -7.32
C THR A 67 12.61 16.37 -8.41
N ASP A 68 11.66 17.25 -8.07
CA ASP A 68 10.98 18.19 -9.00
C ASP A 68 11.81 19.44 -9.36
N VAL A 69 13.15 19.41 -9.22
CA VAL A 69 14.06 20.55 -9.53
C VAL A 69 15.01 20.25 -10.71
N LEU A 70 14.58 19.47 -11.71
CA LEU A 70 15.34 19.29 -12.96
C LEU A 70 14.48 19.54 -14.22
#